data_AF-A0A7K0FDM7-F1
#
_entry.id   AF-A0A7K0FDM7-F1
#
_cell.length_a   1.000
_cell.length_b   1.000
_cell.length_c   1.000
_cell.angle_alpha   90.00
_cell.angle_beta   90.00
_cell.angle_gamma   90.00
#
_symmetry.space_group_name_H-M   'P 1'
#
loop_
_entity.id
_entity.type
_entity.pdbx_description
1 polymer ?
#
loop_
_entity_poly.entity_id
_entity_poly.type
_entity_poly.pdbx_seq_one_letter_code
_entity_poly.pdbx_strand_id
1 'polypeptide(L)'
;MGLSTFTYTGPEALEMIKNTFPKTWEKEIEEGDTFIKALMNMYHLSAEMAFEKYLRLNGSPAKGIATLAALHLLLETSKTSGEIKKIQKDQLEYGNQLAALENATHISYDDKKTLRSFYLTKQDELQKRINVLILKLPVRGTETITVQTGLFD
;
A
#
# COMPACT_ATOMS: atom_id res chain seq x y z
N MET A 1 1.32 -10.39 -28.25
CA MET A 1 2.58 -10.97 -27.77
C MET A 1 2.64 -10.69 -26.28
N GLY A 2 2.32 -11.72 -25.48
CA GLY A 2 2.21 -11.63 -24.02
C GLY A 2 3.55 -11.84 -23.31
N LEU A 3 3.51 -11.75 -21.98
CA LEU A 3 4.53 -11.90 -20.93
C LEU A 3 5.63 -13.00 -21.04
N SER A 4 5.83 -13.64 -22.19
CA SER A 4 7.05 -14.40 -22.51
C SER A 4 8.16 -13.39 -22.86
N THR A 5 9.16 -13.07 -22.06
CA THR A 5 9.91 -13.85 -21.07
C THR A 5 10.72 -12.87 -20.20
N PHE A 6 10.25 -12.52 -19.00
CA PHE A 6 11.16 -12.05 -17.95
C PHE A 6 11.37 -13.24 -17.01
N THR A 7 12.61 -13.71 -16.90
CA THR A 7 12.96 -14.94 -16.16
C THR A 7 12.80 -14.80 -14.64
N TYR A 8 12.41 -13.62 -14.17
CA TYR A 8 12.44 -13.24 -12.76
C TYR A 8 11.07 -12.80 -12.28
N THR A 9 10.73 -13.18 -11.06
CA THR A 9 9.56 -12.73 -10.31
C THR A 9 9.80 -11.33 -9.71
N GLY A 10 8.73 -10.66 -9.28
CA GLY A 10 8.82 -9.36 -8.61
C GLY A 10 9.73 -9.34 -7.37
N PRO A 11 9.63 -10.33 -6.45
CA PRO A 11 10.55 -10.45 -5.32
C PRO A 11 12.01 -10.69 -5.74
N GLU A 12 12.24 -11.53 -6.75
CA GLU A 12 13.60 -11.75 -7.27
C GLU A 12 14.16 -10.47 -7.88
N ALA A 13 13.35 -9.69 -8.58
CA ALA A 13 13.76 -8.39 -9.11
C ALA A 13 14.17 -7.40 -8.00
N LEU A 14 13.50 -7.43 -6.83
CA LEU A 14 13.86 -6.61 -5.67
C LEU A 14 15.21 -6.98 -5.05
N GLU A 15 15.59 -8.26 -5.09
CA GLU A 15 16.91 -8.69 -4.62
C GLU A 15 17.98 -8.43 -5.68
N MET A 16 17.66 -8.66 -6.95
CA MET A 16 18.56 -8.41 -8.07
C MET A 16 18.91 -6.94 -8.25
N ILE A 17 17.96 -6.02 -8.03
CA ILE A 17 18.22 -4.60 -8.19
C ILE A 17 19.24 -4.09 -7.15
N LYS A 18 19.24 -4.62 -5.93
CA LYS A 18 20.24 -4.29 -4.90
C LYS A 18 21.64 -4.74 -5.31
N ASN A 19 21.77 -5.85 -6.03
CA ASN A 19 23.05 -6.30 -6.56
C ASN A 19 23.48 -5.50 -7.81
N THR A 20 22.51 -5.09 -8.63
CA THR A 20 22.76 -4.37 -9.88
C THR A 20 23.06 -2.88 -9.66
N PHE A 21 22.41 -2.27 -8.67
CA PHE A 21 22.52 -0.85 -8.32
C PHE A 21 22.67 -0.64 -6.79
N PRO A 22 23.74 -1.16 -6.16
CA PRO A 22 23.84 -1.26 -4.70
C PRO A 22 23.75 0.06 -3.94
N LYS A 23 24.08 1.19 -4.58
CA LYS A 23 24.03 2.52 -3.96
C LYS A 23 22.83 3.36 -4.36
N THR A 24 22.07 2.92 -5.38
CA THR A 24 21.02 3.75 -6.02
C THR A 24 19.75 2.96 -6.30
N TRP A 25 19.60 1.76 -5.75
CA TRP A 25 18.48 0.87 -6.05
C TRP A 25 17.14 1.51 -5.66
N GLU A 26 17.05 2.28 -4.57
CA GLU A 26 15.83 3.01 -4.21
C GLU A 26 15.43 4.02 -5.29
N LYS A 27 16.41 4.78 -5.78
CA LYS A 27 16.22 5.78 -6.84
C LYS A 27 15.79 5.12 -8.14
N GLU A 28 16.41 3.99 -8.48
CA GLU A 28 16.08 3.21 -9.69
C GLU A 28 14.63 2.67 -9.64
N ILE A 29 14.16 2.24 -8.46
CA ILE A 29 12.75 1.86 -8.25
C ILE A 29 11.83 3.08 -8.40
N GLU A 30 12.20 4.23 -7.83
CA GLU A 30 11.39 5.45 -7.90
C GLU A 30 11.25 5.99 -9.32
N GLU A 31 12.35 5.98 -10.10
CA GLU A 31 12.34 6.31 -11.51
C GLU A 31 11.46 5.33 -12.31
N GLY A 32 11.58 4.03 -12.04
CA GLY A 32 10.74 3.00 -12.66
C GLY A 32 9.25 3.17 -12.34
N ASP A 33 8.91 3.47 -11.09
CA ASP A 33 7.55 3.73 -10.62
C ASP A 33 6.93 4.95 -11.32
N THR A 34 7.69 6.04 -11.38
CA THR A 34 7.28 7.27 -12.07
C THR A 34 7.03 7.01 -13.55
N PHE A 35 7.90 6.23 -14.19
CA PHE A 35 7.77 5.89 -15.60
C PHE A 35 6.53 5.01 -15.88
N ILE A 36 6.30 3.97 -15.07
CA ILE A 36 5.10 3.13 -15.20
C ILE A 36 3.85 3.99 -15.04
N LYS A 37 3.78 4.84 -14.00
CA LYS A 37 2.63 5.73 -13.78
C LYS A 37 2.42 6.70 -14.95
N ALA A 38 3.49 7.25 -15.51
CA ALA A 38 3.39 8.12 -16.69
C ALA A 38 2.81 7.37 -17.89
N LEU A 39 3.25 6.13 -18.15
CA LEU A 39 2.70 5.30 -19.22
C LEU A 39 1.24 4.92 -18.97
N MET A 40 0.88 4.56 -17.74
CA MET A 40 -0.51 4.28 -17.35
C MET A 40 -1.41 5.47 -17.66
N ASN A 41 -0.98 6.68 -17.28
CA ASN A 41 -1.76 7.90 -17.47
C ASN A 41 -1.85 8.32 -18.94
N MET A 42 -0.73 8.31 -19.66
CA MET A 42 -0.65 8.78 -21.04
C MET A 42 -1.40 7.88 -22.03
N TYR A 43 -1.45 6.57 -21.75
CA TYR A 43 -2.03 5.58 -22.65
C TYR A 43 -3.26 4.87 -22.07
N HIS A 44 -3.74 5.27 -20.89
CA HIS A 44 -4.84 4.63 -20.16
C HIS A 44 -4.65 3.11 -20.00
N LEU A 45 -3.43 2.70 -19.61
CA LEU A 45 -3.04 1.30 -19.50
C LEU A 45 -3.12 0.81 -18.05
N SER A 46 -3.32 -0.51 -17.88
CA SER A 46 -3.03 -1.16 -16.59
C SER A 46 -1.53 -1.09 -16.28
N ALA A 47 -1.17 -1.26 -15.01
CA ALA A 47 0.24 -1.25 -14.60
C ALA A 47 1.07 -2.33 -15.33
N GLU A 48 0.47 -3.51 -15.54
CA GLU A 48 1.08 -4.62 -16.28
C GLU A 48 1.29 -4.28 -17.76
N MET A 49 0.27 -3.70 -18.42
CA MET A 49 0.38 -3.26 -19.81
C MET A 49 1.36 -2.10 -19.99
N ALA A 50 1.45 -1.20 -19.00
CA ALA A 50 2.43 -0.13 -18.97
C ALA A 50 3.86 -0.70 -18.86
N PHE A 51 4.06 -1.73 -18.04
CA PHE A 51 5.35 -2.43 -17.95
C PHE A 51 5.71 -3.16 -19.26
N GLU A 52 4.76 -3.87 -19.88
CA GLU A 52 5.00 -4.47 -21.20
C GLU A 52 5.40 -3.42 -22.25
N LYS A 53 4.73 -2.27 -22.22
CA LYS A 53 5.06 -1.16 -23.12
C LYS A 53 6.43 -0.58 -22.82
N TYR A 54 6.80 -0.46 -21.55
CA TYR A 54 8.14 -0.06 -21.12
C TYR A 54 9.20 -1.00 -21.70
N LEU A 55 9.03 -2.32 -21.56
CA LEU A 55 10.00 -3.31 -22.04
C LEU A 55 10.21 -3.25 -23.56
N ARG A 56 9.19 -2.85 -24.32
CA ARG A 56 9.30 -2.67 -25.77
C ARG A 56 10.02 -1.38 -26.16
N LEU A 57 9.96 -0.35 -25.31
CA LEU A 57 10.58 0.95 -25.56
C LEU A 57 12.02 1.04 -25.05
N ASN A 58 12.31 0.40 -23.91
CA ASN A 58 13.60 0.44 -23.25
C ASN A 58 14.23 -0.95 -23.21
N GLY A 59 15.34 -1.12 -23.95
CA GLY A 59 16.02 -2.40 -24.15
C GLY A 59 17.11 -2.76 -23.12
N SER A 60 17.23 -2.03 -21.99
CA SER A 60 18.27 -2.33 -20.99
C SER A 60 17.77 -3.37 -19.98
N PRO A 61 18.42 -4.55 -19.85
CA PRO A 61 18.05 -5.56 -18.87
C PRO A 61 18.06 -5.03 -17.43
N ALA A 62 19.04 -4.20 -17.08
CA ALA A 62 19.19 -3.63 -15.75
C ALA A 62 18.01 -2.71 -15.39
N LYS A 63 17.60 -1.84 -16.32
CA LYS A 63 16.44 -0.96 -16.11
C LYS A 63 15.11 -1.74 -16.17
N GLY A 64 15.07 -2.85 -16.92
CA GLY A 64 13.96 -3.81 -16.88
C GLY A 64 13.75 -4.45 -15.50
N ILE A 65 14.84 -4.88 -14.84
CA ILE A 65 14.81 -5.38 -13.46
C ILE A 65 14.31 -4.30 -12.50
N ALA A 66 14.84 -3.08 -12.60
CA ALA A 66 14.41 -1.96 -11.74
C ALA A 66 12.92 -1.66 -11.90
N THR A 67 12.44 -1.65 -13.15
CA THR A 67 11.04 -1.36 -13.46
C THR A 67 10.10 -2.50 -13.05
N LEU A 68 10.56 -3.76 -13.11
CA LEU A 68 9.82 -4.91 -12.59
C LEU A 68 9.71 -4.87 -11.07
N ALA A 69 10.78 -4.49 -10.36
CA ALA A 69 10.77 -4.28 -8.92
C ALA A 69 9.78 -3.15 -8.53
N ALA A 70 9.78 -2.05 -9.30
CA ALA A 70 8.84 -0.96 -9.11
C ALA A 70 7.38 -1.39 -9.32
N LEU A 71 7.10 -2.14 -10.39
CA LEU A 71 5.77 -2.70 -10.67
C LEU A 71 5.29 -3.56 -9.50
N HIS A 72 6.13 -4.48 -9.02
CA HIS A 72 5.77 -5.37 -7.93
C HIS A 72 5.37 -4.61 -6.67
N LEU A 73 6.19 -3.63 -6.25
CA LEU A 73 5.89 -2.81 -5.08
C LEU A 73 4.64 -1.93 -5.29
N LEU A 74 4.39 -1.45 -6.51
CA LEU A 74 3.18 -0.68 -6.85
C LEU A 74 1.91 -1.54 -6.70
N LEU A 75 1.94 -2.79 -7.18
CA LEU A 75 0.83 -3.72 -7.06
C LEU A 75 0.57 -4.11 -5.60
N GLU A 76 1.60 -4.41 -4.82
CA GLU A 76 1.46 -4.71 -3.38
C GLU A 76 0.92 -3.52 -2.59
N THR A 77 1.37 -2.30 -2.90
CA THR A 77 0.84 -1.07 -2.29
C THR A 77 -0.63 -0.88 -2.63
N SER A 78 -1.02 -1.10 -3.88
CA SER A 78 -2.41 -0.99 -4.35
C SER A 78 -3.32 -2.00 -3.65
N LYS A 79 -2.88 -3.26 -3.56
CA LYS A 79 -3.58 -4.35 -2.87
C LYS A 79 -3.79 -4.03 -1.38
N THR A 80 -2.72 -3.64 -0.70
CA THR A 80 -2.76 -3.28 0.73
C THR A 80 -3.67 -2.07 0.96
N SER A 81 -3.58 -1.04 0.11
CA SER A 81 -4.47 0.12 0.16
C SER A 81 -5.93 -0.25 -0.06
N GLY A 82 -6.21 -1.21 -0.96
CA GLY A 82 -7.54 -1.76 -1.18
C GLY A 82 -8.10 -2.48 0.04
N GLU A 83 -7.27 -3.26 0.75
CA GLU A 83 -7.67 -3.92 2.00
C GLU A 83 -7.94 -2.90 3.11
N ILE A 84 -7.08 -1.88 3.27
CA ILE A 84 -7.31 -0.79 4.23
C ILE A 84 -8.65 -0.11 3.98
N LYS A 85 -8.97 0.23 2.72
CA LYS A 85 -10.26 0.86 2.38
C LYS A 85 -11.46 0.00 2.74
N LYS A 86 -11.37 -1.34 2.57
CA LYS A 86 -12.45 -2.25 2.98
C LYS A 86 -12.63 -2.22 4.50
N ILE A 87 -11.53 -2.33 5.26
CA ILE A 87 -11.58 -2.30 6.73
C ILE A 87 -12.10 -0.95 7.24
N GLN A 88 -11.72 0.16 6.61
CA GLN A 88 -12.24 1.50 6.94
C GLN A 88 -13.75 1.60 6.69
N LYS A 89 -14.26 0.97 5.63
CA LYS A 89 -15.69 0.90 5.38
C LYS A 89 -16.41 0.14 6.50
N ASP A 90 -15.90 -1.03 6.89
CA ASP A 90 -16.47 -1.82 7.99
C ASP A 90 -16.42 -1.02 9.32
N GLN A 91 -15.34 -0.29 9.57
CA GLN A 91 -15.19 0.55 10.76
C GLN A 91 -16.22 1.70 10.79
N LEU A 92 -16.50 2.30 9.64
CA LEU A 92 -17.54 3.31 9.48
C LEU A 92 -18.94 2.71 9.72
N GLU A 93 -19.22 1.50 9.22
CA GLU A 93 -20.49 0.82 9.47
C GLU A 93 -20.74 0.60 10.97
N TYR A 94 -19.73 0.16 11.73
CA TYR A 94 -19.83 0.07 13.19
C TYR A 94 -20.02 1.44 13.86
N GLY A 95 -19.38 2.50 13.34
CA GLY A 95 -19.58 3.86 13.84
C GLY A 95 -21.02 4.35 13.63
N ASN A 96 -21.61 4.03 12.48
CA ASN A 96 -23.00 4.35 12.18
C ASN A 96 -23.97 3.56 13.08
N GLN A 97 -23.69 2.28 13.34
CA GLN A 97 -24.47 1.46 14.27
C GLN A 97 -24.40 2.01 15.70
N LEU A 98 -23.23 2.45 16.14
CA LEU A 98 -23.06 3.10 17.43
C LEU A 98 -23.86 4.40 17.51
N ALA A 99 -23.80 5.26 16.49
CA ALA A 99 -24.59 6.49 16.45
C ALA A 99 -26.10 6.20 16.48
N ALA A 100 -26.56 5.16 15.78
CA ALA A 100 -27.96 4.73 15.80
C ALA A 100 -28.37 4.21 17.20
N LEU A 101 -27.52 3.44 17.86
CA LEU A 101 -27.72 2.94 19.23
C LEU A 101 -27.91 4.10 20.22
N GLU A 102 -27.07 5.12 20.14
CA GLU A 102 -27.16 6.28 21.04
C GLU A 102 -28.51 7.00 20.88
N ASN A 103 -28.99 7.12 19.64
CA ASN A 103 -30.26 7.79 19.31
C ASN A 103 -31.52 6.93 19.58
N ALA A 104 -31.37 5.62 19.79
CA ALA A 104 -32.52 4.73 20.01
C ALA A 104 -33.18 4.98 21.37
N THR A 105 -34.48 5.28 21.39
CA THR A 105 -35.21 5.56 22.65
C THR A 105 -35.82 4.31 23.32
N HIS A 106 -35.89 3.19 22.59
CA HIS A 106 -36.53 1.95 23.03
C HIS A 106 -35.57 0.93 23.66
N ILE A 107 -34.26 1.21 23.65
CA ILE A 107 -33.23 0.32 24.18
C ILE A 107 -32.90 0.75 25.61
N SER A 108 -32.85 -0.21 26.52
CA SER A 108 -32.53 0.04 27.92
C SER A 108 -31.11 0.62 28.08
N TYR A 109 -30.87 1.35 29.18
CA TYR A 109 -29.55 1.92 29.45
C TYR A 109 -28.45 0.84 29.54
N ASP A 110 -28.73 -0.28 30.21
CA ASP A 110 -27.76 -1.35 30.41
C ASP A 110 -27.45 -2.09 29.10
N ASP A 111 -28.45 -2.29 28.24
CA ASP A 111 -28.24 -2.86 26.90
C ASP A 111 -27.42 -1.90 26.02
N LYS A 112 -27.72 -0.59 26.07
CA LYS A 112 -26.92 0.43 25.38
C LYS A 112 -25.46 0.41 25.82
N LYS A 113 -25.21 0.30 27.13
CA LYS A 113 -23.85 0.24 27.67
C LYS A 113 -23.09 -0.98 27.13
N THR A 114 -23.75 -2.13 27.09
CA THR A 114 -23.16 -3.38 26.58
C THR A 114 -22.87 -3.28 25.08
N LEU A 115 -23.83 -2.83 24.29
CA LEU A 115 -23.69 -2.67 22.84
C LEU A 115 -22.66 -1.59 22.46
N ARG A 116 -22.59 -0.49 23.22
CA ARG A 116 -21.57 0.55 23.07
C ARG A 116 -20.17 -0.04 23.23
N SER A 117 -19.95 -0.80 24.30
CA SER A 117 -18.66 -1.46 24.55
C SER A 117 -18.28 -2.40 23.40
N PHE A 118 -19.24 -3.18 22.92
CA PHE A 118 -19.05 -4.07 21.78
C PHE A 118 -18.64 -3.30 20.50
N TYR A 119 -19.37 -2.26 20.12
CA TYR A 119 -19.06 -1.49 18.90
C TYR A 119 -17.72 -0.77 18.99
N LEU A 120 -17.40 -0.16 20.13
CA LEU A 120 -16.09 0.47 20.35
C LEU A 120 -14.96 -0.56 20.24
N THR A 121 -15.12 -1.72 20.86
CA THR A 121 -14.13 -2.81 20.77
C THR A 121 -13.91 -3.25 19.32
N LYS A 122 -14.98 -3.38 18.52
CA LYS A 122 -14.86 -3.70 17.09
C LYS A 122 -14.16 -2.62 16.30
N GLN A 123 -14.45 -1.35 16.55
CA GLN A 123 -13.75 -0.24 15.90
C GLN A 123 -12.24 -0.24 16.23
N ASP A 124 -11.88 -0.54 17.47
CA ASP A 124 -10.47 -0.64 17.91
C ASP A 124 -9.75 -1.84 17.28
N GLU A 125 -10.40 -3.00 17.19
CA GLU A 125 -9.86 -4.18 16.49
C GLU A 125 -9.55 -3.87 15.01
N LEU A 126 -10.49 -3.22 14.32
CA LEU A 126 -10.30 -2.82 12.93
C LEU A 126 -9.19 -1.78 12.78
N GLN A 127 -9.11 -0.80 13.69
CA GLN A 127 -8.03 0.19 13.69
C GLN A 127 -6.65 -0.45 13.88
N LYS A 128 -6.52 -1.41 14.80
CA LYS A 128 -5.28 -2.17 14.98
C LYS A 128 -4.89 -2.90 13.71
N ARG A 129 -5.85 -3.51 13.01
CA ARG A 129 -5.59 -4.19 11.73
C ARG A 129 -5.15 -3.23 10.63
N ILE A 130 -5.76 -2.04 10.54
CA ILE A 130 -5.31 -0.97 9.63
C ILE A 130 -3.85 -0.60 9.94
N ASN A 131 -3.51 -0.37 11.21
CA ASN A 131 -2.16 0.01 11.61
C ASN A 131 -1.13 -1.07 11.22
N VAL A 132 -1.45 -2.35 11.38
CA VAL A 132 -0.59 -3.47 10.94
C VAL A 132 -0.37 -3.45 9.42
N LEU A 133 -1.41 -3.15 8.62
CA LEU A 133 -1.29 -3.05 7.17
C LEU A 133 -0.46 -1.83 6.74
N ILE A 134 -0.63 -0.69 7.41
CA ILE A 134 0.17 0.53 7.14
C ILE A 134 1.66 0.26 7.42
N LEU A 135 1.98 -0.40 8.53
CA LEU A 135 3.37 -0.74 8.89
C LEU A 135 4.03 -1.72 7.92
N LYS A 136 3.23 -2.49 7.16
CA LYS A 136 3.73 -3.39 6.10
C LYS A 136 3.98 -2.68 4.78
N LEU A 137 3.50 -1.45 4.60
CA LEU A 137 3.75 -0.71 3.38
C LEU A 137 5.25 -0.39 3.29
N PRO A 138 5.90 -0.66 2.15
CA PRO A 138 7.30 -0.32 1.96
C PRO A 138 7.43 1.21 1.99
N VAL A 139 8.15 1.72 2.99
CA VAL A 139 8.51 3.15 3.05
C VAL A 139 9.60 3.40 2.01
N ARG A 140 9.27 4.15 0.96
CA ARG A 140 10.24 4.57 -0.07
C ARG A 140 10.72 5.97 0.29
N GLY A 141 12.04 6.12 0.50
CA GLY A 141 12.65 7.39 0.84
C GLY A 141 12.33 7.84 2.27
N THR A 142 13.08 7.36 3.25
CA THR A 142 13.22 8.11 4.49
C THR A 142 14.41 9.04 4.32
N GLU A 143 14.16 10.34 4.12
CA GLU A 143 14.96 11.29 4.89
C GLU A 143 14.83 10.82 6.34
N THR A 144 15.94 10.42 6.95
CA THR A 144 15.97 9.99 8.34
C THR A 144 15.50 11.18 9.18
N ILE A 145 14.21 11.25 9.51
CA ILE A 145 13.72 12.23 10.47
C ILE A 145 14.25 11.76 11.81
N THR A 146 15.43 12.26 12.18
CA THR A 146 15.99 12.11 13.51
C THR A 146 15.09 12.90 14.46
N VAL A 147 14.07 12.26 15.01
CA VAL A 147 13.23 12.88 16.05
C VAL A 147 14.08 12.95 17.32
N GLN A 148 14.65 14.14 17.61
CA GLN A 148 15.24 14.41 18.91
C GLN A 148 14.11 14.58 19.94
N THR A 149 13.79 13.51 20.65
CA THR A 149 12.83 13.51 21.77
C THR A 149 13.48 14.01 23.07
N GLY A 150 14.12 15.17 23.03
CA GLY A 150 14.85 15.73 24.19
C GLY A 150 14.71 17.24 24.37
N LEU A 151 13.75 17.90 23.72
CA LEU A 151 13.56 19.35 23.84
C LEU A 151 12.83 19.79 25.13
N PHE A 152 12.49 18.85 26.01
CA PHE A 152 11.78 19.13 27.27
C PHE A 152 12.37 18.43 28.51
N ASP A 153 13.62 17.95 28.43
CA ASP A 153 14.40 17.60 29.63
C ASP A 153 15.31 18.76 30.04
#